data_AF-A0AA46NWD7-F1
#
_entry.id   AF-A0AA46NWD7-F1
#
_cell.length_a   1.000
_cell.length_b   1.000
_cell.length_c   1.000
_cell.angle_alpha   90.00
_cell.angle_beta   90.00
_cell.angle_gamma   90.00
#
_symmetry.space_group_name_H-M   'P 1'
#
loop_
_entity.id
_entity.type
_entity.pdbx_description
1 polymer ?
#
loop_
_entity_poly.entity_id
_entity_poly.type
_entity_poly.pdbx_seq_one_letter_code
_entity_poly.pdbx_strand_id
1 'polypeptide(L)'
;MSNIIKFDIDSKIFYKDLEYIIKGYPSFNEVLLKRDTSPFNEKIVKVHELIVEPKNIKENKKTLVDLGEKDFEKANERFEIIKSLIDKKDRSANDVLKIAKKYKKGIATIYRWLNTYEQYRSISSLSSKREFCGAKGKSRLDESVDTVINDVIEEYYLNKQQYPLQMIYDEIVYKCINLNIKAPTKNME
;
A
#
# COMPACT_ATOMS: atom_id res chain seq x y z
N MET A 1 7.02 5.53 1.98
CA MET A 1 8.29 5.52 2.74
C MET A 1 8.83 4.12 2.81
N SER A 2 9.88 3.86 2.02
CA SER A 2 10.80 2.75 2.30
C SER A 2 10.99 2.69 3.79
N ASN A 3 10.61 1.55 4.37
CA ASN A 3 11.10 1.15 5.67
C ASN A 3 12.62 1.04 5.52
N ILE A 4 13.27 2.21 5.50
CA ILE A 4 14.69 2.34 5.72
C ILE A 4 14.76 2.06 7.21
N ILE A 5 14.96 0.78 7.53
CA ILE A 5 15.48 0.40 8.83
C ILE A 5 16.79 1.18 8.92
N LYS A 6 16.74 2.27 9.68
CA LYS A 6 17.93 3.02 10.01
C LYS A 6 18.70 2.15 10.98
N PHE A 7 19.62 1.39 10.43
CA PHE A 7 20.69 0.80 11.18
C PHE A 7 21.59 1.96 11.55
N ASP A 8 21.30 2.71 12.62
CA ASP A 8 22.22 3.70 13.18
C ASP A 8 23.12 2.99 14.22
N ILE A 9 24.38 3.39 14.32
CA ILE A 9 25.31 2.83 15.32
C ILE A 9 24.73 3.06 16.72
N ASP A 10 24.88 2.06 17.58
CA ASP A 10 24.28 1.97 18.93
C ASP A 10 22.74 1.78 18.97
N SER A 11 22.10 1.53 17.83
CA SER A 11 20.69 1.10 17.80
C SER A 11 20.53 -0.36 18.23
N LYS A 12 19.44 -0.63 18.95
CA LYS A 12 19.02 -1.96 19.38
C LYS A 12 18.17 -2.63 18.30
N ILE A 13 18.53 -3.84 17.91
CA ILE A 13 17.81 -4.68 16.95
C ILE A 13 17.68 -6.10 17.48
N PHE A 14 16.70 -6.84 16.99
CA PHE A 14 16.54 -8.26 17.31
C PHE A 14 17.18 -9.12 16.21
N TYR A 15 17.90 -10.16 16.59
CA TYR A 15 18.34 -11.21 15.68
C TYR A 15 18.20 -12.59 16.30
N LYS A 16 17.44 -13.47 15.63
CA LYS A 16 17.07 -14.81 16.11
C LYS A 16 16.51 -14.80 17.53
N ASP A 17 15.54 -13.92 17.76
CA ASP A 17 14.88 -13.69 19.06
C ASP A 17 15.76 -13.17 20.21
N LEU A 18 17.00 -12.77 19.91
CA LEU A 18 17.93 -12.18 20.88
C LEU A 18 18.19 -10.71 20.53
N GLU A 19 18.35 -9.86 21.54
CA GLU A 19 18.61 -8.43 21.37
C GLU A 19 20.11 -8.16 21.17
N TYR A 20 20.44 -7.33 20.18
CA TYR A 20 21.81 -6.91 19.86
C TYR A 20 21.87 -5.40 19.61
N ILE A 21 23.08 -4.85 19.76
CA ILE A 21 23.41 -3.46 19.47
C ILE A 21 24.31 -3.42 18.22
N ILE A 22 24.01 -2.50 17.31
CA ILE A 22 24.83 -2.27 16.12
C ILE A 22 26.11 -1.55 16.51
N LYS A 23 27.27 -2.16 16.22
CA LYS A 23 28.58 -1.54 16.48
C LYS A 23 29.28 -0.98 15.25
N GLY A 24 28.89 -1.41 14.05
CA GLY A 24 29.43 -0.84 12.82
C GLY A 24 29.04 -1.62 11.57
N TYR A 25 29.57 -1.16 10.43
CA TYR A 25 29.31 -1.73 9.11
C TYR A 25 30.64 -2.21 8.54
N PRO A 26 31.00 -3.49 8.72
CA PRO A 26 32.21 -4.03 8.10
C PRO A 26 32.15 -3.98 6.56
N SER A 27 30.94 -3.93 5.97
CA SER A 27 30.72 -3.79 4.54
C SER A 27 29.35 -3.14 4.26
N PHE A 28 29.08 -2.76 3.02
CA PHE A 28 27.79 -2.18 2.60
C PHE A 28 26.60 -3.11 2.84
N ASN A 29 26.82 -4.43 2.83
CA ASN A 29 25.76 -5.43 2.99
C ASN A 29 25.82 -6.20 4.32
N GLU A 30 26.69 -5.78 5.23
CA GLU A 30 26.99 -6.50 6.47
C GLU A 30 26.97 -5.56 7.66
N VAL A 31 26.40 -6.02 8.77
CA VAL A 31 26.29 -5.25 10.01
C VAL A 31 26.95 -6.05 11.13
N LEU A 32 27.81 -5.38 11.91
CA LEU A 32 28.40 -5.94 13.12
C LEU A 32 27.46 -5.71 14.30
N LEU A 33 27.03 -6.80 14.90
CA LEU A 33 26.14 -6.84 16.06
C LEU A 33 26.93 -7.27 17.28
N LYS A 34 26.67 -6.61 18.41
CA LYS A 34 27.24 -6.95 19.71
C LYS A 34 26.12 -7.13 20.72
N ARG A 35 26.18 -8.21 21.47
CA ARG A 35 25.25 -8.44 22.57
C ARG A 35 25.72 -7.69 23.82
N ASP A 36 24.82 -6.97 24.48
CA ASP A 36 25.06 -6.27 25.76
C ASP A 36 24.82 -7.17 26.99
N THR A 37 24.28 -8.37 26.78
CA THR A 37 23.95 -9.37 27.80
C THR A 37 24.83 -10.61 27.66
N SER A 38 25.17 -11.24 28.79
CA SER A 38 26.03 -12.42 28.82
C SER A 38 25.39 -13.64 28.11
N PRO A 39 26.16 -14.43 27.33
CA PRO A 39 27.56 -14.22 26.96
C PRO A 39 27.72 -13.09 25.94
N PHE A 40 28.68 -12.21 26.20
CA PHE A 40 29.07 -11.16 25.28
C PHE A 40 29.65 -11.78 24.02
N ASN A 41 28.95 -11.62 22.90
CA ASN A 41 29.41 -12.09 21.61
C ASN A 41 29.21 -11.00 20.55
N GLU A 42 30.07 -11.07 19.54
CA GLU A 42 30.01 -10.20 18.37
C GLU A 42 29.76 -11.07 17.15
N LYS A 43 28.90 -10.59 16.24
CA LYS A 43 28.49 -11.35 15.07
C LYS A 43 28.24 -10.43 13.89
N ILE A 44 28.74 -10.83 12.73
CA ILE A 44 28.46 -10.16 11.45
C ILE A 44 27.24 -10.82 10.83
N VAL A 45 26.25 -10.02 10.45
CA VAL A 45 24.99 -10.49 9.84
C VAL A 45 24.71 -9.68 8.57
N LYS A 46 24.14 -10.34 7.56
CA LYS A 46 23.73 -9.68 6.33
C LYS A 46 22.50 -8.81 6.56
N VAL A 47 22.49 -7.61 5.99
CA VAL A 47 21.37 -6.65 6.12
C VAL A 47 20.03 -7.29 5.74
N HIS A 48 20.02 -8.10 4.67
CA HIS A 48 18.82 -8.77 4.18
C HIS A 48 18.18 -9.74 5.19
N GLU A 49 18.97 -10.39 6.06
CA GLU A 49 18.44 -11.31 7.07
C GLU A 49 17.76 -10.55 8.21
N LEU A 50 18.25 -9.35 8.55
CA LEU A 50 17.70 -8.52 9.62
C LEU A 50 16.34 -7.91 9.24
N ILE A 51 16.13 -7.65 7.95
CA ILE A 51 14.88 -7.08 7.41
C ILE A 51 13.73 -8.11 7.44
N VAL A 52 14.05 -9.40 7.34
CA VAL A 52 13.06 -10.49 7.28
C VAL A 52 12.44 -10.79 8.65
N GLU A 53 13.12 -10.43 9.75
CA GLU A 53 12.63 -10.78 11.07
C GLU A 53 11.43 -9.93 11.52
N PRO A 54 10.30 -10.57 11.85
CA PRO A 54 9.04 -9.89 12.10
C PRO A 54 9.10 -8.91 13.28
N LYS A 55 9.99 -9.14 14.24
CA LYS A 55 10.20 -8.27 15.42
C LYS A 55 10.95 -6.97 15.09
N ASN A 56 11.69 -6.91 13.98
CA ASN A 56 12.35 -5.69 13.50
C ASN A 56 11.46 -4.83 12.60
N ILE A 57 10.31 -5.36 12.17
CA ILE A 57 9.36 -4.66 11.31
C ILE A 57 8.40 -3.88 12.21
N LYS A 58 8.81 -2.69 12.69
CA LYS A 58 7.83 -1.74 13.24
C LYS A 58 6.86 -1.32 12.12
N GLU A 59 5.58 -1.62 12.36
CA GLU A 59 4.36 -1.21 11.65
C GLU A 59 4.56 -0.55 10.26
N ASN A 60 4.26 -1.35 9.24
CA ASN A 60 3.83 -1.01 7.88
C ASN A 60 3.90 0.49 7.49
N LYS A 61 5.09 0.94 7.05
CA LYS A 61 5.21 2.07 6.12
C LYS A 61 5.47 1.52 4.72
N LYS A 62 4.52 1.76 3.82
CA LYS A 62 4.60 1.44 2.38
C LYS A 62 5.93 1.90 1.78
N THR A 63 6.73 0.98 1.26
CA THR A 63 8.06 1.24 0.70
C THR A 63 8.03 2.16 -0.55
N LEU A 64 9.02 3.04 -0.73
CA LEU A 64 9.10 4.11 -1.75
C LEU A 64 9.50 3.63 -3.17
N VAL A 65 9.48 2.33 -3.46
CA VAL A 65 10.26 1.80 -4.59
C VAL A 65 9.41 1.39 -5.80
N ASP A 66 8.14 1.81 -5.88
CA ASP A 66 7.36 1.59 -7.12
C ASP A 66 6.32 2.69 -7.41
N LEU A 67 6.64 3.94 -7.07
CA LEU A 67 5.82 5.08 -7.50
C LEU A 67 6.31 5.53 -8.87
N GLY A 68 5.60 5.15 -9.93
CA GLY A 68 5.82 5.73 -11.26
C GLY A 68 5.77 7.26 -11.18
N GLU A 69 6.63 7.94 -11.93
CA GLU A 69 6.86 9.40 -11.87
C GLU A 69 5.54 10.22 -11.81
N LYS A 70 4.54 9.81 -12.58
CA LYS A 70 3.20 10.43 -12.63
C LYS A 70 2.46 10.44 -11.29
N ASP A 71 2.68 9.45 -10.43
CA ASP A 71 2.04 9.37 -9.11
C ASP A 71 2.81 10.17 -8.05
N PHE A 72 4.11 10.37 -8.24
CA PHE A 72 4.93 11.28 -7.43
C PHE A 72 4.62 12.75 -7.75
N GLU A 73 4.49 13.11 -9.03
CA GLU A 73 4.07 14.44 -9.46
C GLU A 73 2.72 14.83 -8.85
N LYS A 74 1.74 13.93 -8.90
CA LYS A 74 0.42 14.16 -8.26
C LYS A 74 0.51 14.29 -6.75
N ALA A 75 1.45 13.59 -6.11
CA ALA A 75 1.68 13.73 -4.68
C ALA A 75 2.25 15.12 -4.35
N ASN A 76 3.19 15.61 -5.16
CA ASN A 76 3.72 16.97 -5.08
C ASN A 76 2.64 18.04 -5.31
N GLU A 77 1.82 17.90 -6.33
CA GLU A 77 0.69 18.83 -6.59
C GLU A 77 -0.22 18.93 -5.35
N ARG A 78 -0.58 17.79 -4.75
CA ARG A 78 -1.41 17.74 -3.54
C ARG A 78 -0.71 18.40 -2.36
N PHE A 79 0.58 18.15 -2.19
CA PHE A 79 1.38 18.74 -1.13
C PHE A 79 1.39 20.27 -1.25
N GLU A 80 1.66 20.81 -2.45
CA GLU A 80 1.67 22.26 -2.68
C GLU A 80 0.31 22.91 -2.38
N ILE A 81 -0.81 22.22 -2.63
CA ILE A 81 -2.14 22.70 -2.25
C ILE A 81 -2.29 22.83 -0.73
N ILE A 82 -1.83 21.83 0.03
CA ILE A 82 -2.02 21.79 1.50
C ILE A 82 -0.90 22.48 2.28
N LYS A 83 0.24 22.77 1.66
CA LYS A 83 1.43 23.38 2.27
C LYS A 83 1.10 24.64 3.07
N SER A 84 0.35 25.54 2.47
CA SER A 84 -0.10 26.79 3.12
C SER A 84 -1.01 26.59 4.35
N LEU A 85 -1.57 25.39 4.55
CA LEU A 85 -2.34 25.02 5.75
C LEU A 85 -1.51 24.24 6.78
N ILE A 86 -0.42 23.60 6.37
CA ILE A 86 0.48 22.85 7.25
C ILE A 86 1.32 23.81 8.10
N ASP A 87 1.77 24.91 7.50
CA ASP A 87 2.62 25.90 8.17
C ASP A 87 1.85 26.79 9.17
N LYS A 88 0.51 26.77 9.11
CA LYS A 88 -0.37 27.52 10.01
C LYS A 88 -0.67 26.72 11.28
N LYS A 89 -0.13 27.16 12.42
CA LYS A 89 -0.38 26.56 13.74
C LYS A 89 -1.85 26.67 14.18
N ASP A 90 -2.53 27.76 13.82
CA ASP A 90 -3.95 28.03 14.14
C ASP A 90 -4.86 27.89 12.91
N ARG A 91 -4.88 26.70 12.30
CA ARG A 91 -5.69 26.42 11.11
C ARG A 91 -7.19 26.49 11.44
N SER A 92 -7.89 27.45 10.86
CA SER A 92 -9.37 27.53 10.96
C SER A 92 -10.06 26.73 9.86
N ALA A 93 -11.29 26.27 10.12
CA ALA A 93 -12.16 25.65 9.11
C ALA A 93 -12.40 26.56 7.90
N ASN A 94 -12.41 27.88 8.10
CA ASN A 94 -12.56 28.85 7.02
C ASN A 94 -11.33 28.90 6.09
N ASP A 95 -10.12 28.68 6.62
CA ASP A 95 -8.90 28.60 5.82
C ASP A 95 -8.93 27.37 4.90
N VAL A 96 -9.34 26.22 5.44
CA VAL A 96 -9.52 24.99 4.65
C VAL A 96 -10.56 25.20 3.55
N LEU A 97 -11.67 25.87 3.85
CA LEU A 97 -12.74 26.17 2.89
C LEU A 97 -12.26 27.09 1.76
N LYS A 98 -11.45 28.10 2.06
CA LYS A 98 -10.86 28.99 1.04
C LYS A 98 -9.97 28.21 0.07
N ILE A 99 -9.12 27.31 0.56
CA ILE A 99 -8.25 26.49 -0.29
C ILE A 99 -9.07 25.49 -1.11
N ALA A 100 -10.04 24.83 -0.48
CA ALA A 100 -10.96 23.92 -1.13
C ALA A 100 -11.65 24.60 -2.34
N LYS A 101 -12.17 25.82 -2.15
CA LYS A 101 -12.75 26.62 -3.23
C LYS A 101 -11.71 27.01 -4.29
N LYS A 102 -10.54 27.52 -3.88
CA LYS A 102 -9.48 27.97 -4.79
C LYS A 102 -9.03 26.88 -5.75
N TYR A 103 -8.88 25.65 -5.26
CA TYR A 103 -8.42 24.50 -6.06
C TYR A 103 -9.55 23.59 -6.53
N LYS A 104 -10.82 24.01 -6.37
CA LYS A 104 -12.02 23.24 -6.74
C LYS A 104 -11.99 21.80 -6.20
N LYS A 105 -11.63 21.64 -4.93
CA LYS A 105 -11.63 20.36 -4.21
C LYS A 105 -12.68 20.37 -3.09
N GLY A 106 -13.19 19.19 -2.73
CA GLY A 106 -14.05 19.04 -1.57
C GLY A 106 -13.27 19.28 -0.27
N ILE A 107 -13.93 19.89 0.72
CA ILE A 107 -13.35 20.18 2.05
C ILE A 107 -12.84 18.88 2.71
N ALA A 108 -13.62 17.80 2.63
CA ALA A 108 -13.23 16.49 3.15
C ALA A 108 -11.94 15.94 2.51
N THR A 109 -11.72 16.22 1.21
CA THR A 109 -10.50 15.80 0.51
C THR A 109 -9.27 16.52 1.05
N ILE A 110 -9.39 17.82 1.33
CA ILE A 110 -8.30 18.61 1.91
C ILE A 110 -7.96 18.11 3.32
N TYR A 111 -8.98 17.88 4.17
CA TYR A 111 -8.76 17.29 5.50
C TYR A 111 -8.11 15.92 5.43
N ARG A 112 -8.54 15.07 4.49
CA ARG A 112 -7.94 13.74 4.29
C ARG A 112 -6.46 13.86 3.93
N TRP A 113 -6.09 14.77 3.05
CA TRP A 113 -4.69 15.01 2.70
C TRP A 113 -3.89 15.57 3.88
N LEU A 114 -4.44 16.52 4.63
CA LEU A 114 -3.79 17.06 5.83
C LEU A 114 -3.53 15.98 6.87
N ASN A 115 -4.54 15.19 7.22
CA ASN A 115 -4.40 14.10 8.18
C ASN A 115 -3.39 13.05 7.72
N THR A 116 -3.43 12.70 6.43
CA THR A 116 -2.46 11.76 5.83
C THR A 116 -1.03 12.31 5.95
N TYR A 117 -0.82 13.57 5.62
CA TYR A 117 0.50 14.18 5.74
C TYR A 117 0.96 14.36 7.19
N GLU A 118 0.06 14.75 8.11
CA GLU A 118 0.36 14.89 9.54
C GLU A 118 0.78 13.55 10.17
N GLN A 119 0.11 12.45 9.79
CA GLN A 119 0.40 11.09 10.28
C GLN A 119 1.72 10.54 9.73
N TYR A 120 1.98 10.69 8.43
CA TYR A 120 3.12 10.02 7.78
C TYR A 120 4.32 10.94 7.52
N ARG A 121 4.15 12.27 7.63
CA ARG A 121 5.16 13.31 7.34
C ARG A 121 5.93 13.07 6.04
N SER A 122 5.21 12.64 5.00
CA SER A 122 5.78 12.26 3.71
C SER A 122 4.95 12.76 2.55
N ILE A 123 5.60 13.35 1.54
CA ILE A 123 4.95 13.67 0.27
C ILE A 123 4.42 12.39 -0.39
N SER A 124 5.18 11.29 -0.36
CA SER A 124 4.77 10.00 -0.93
C SER A 124 3.46 9.44 -0.36
N SER A 125 3.08 9.84 0.87
CA SER A 125 1.82 9.43 1.48
C SER A 125 0.59 10.03 0.77
N LEU A 126 0.79 11.16 0.09
CA LEU A 126 -0.22 11.85 -0.70
C LEU A 126 -0.34 11.29 -2.12
N SER A 127 0.43 10.28 -2.50
CA SER A 127 0.30 9.64 -3.80
C SER A 127 -1.08 8.99 -3.98
N SER A 128 -1.46 8.74 -5.23
CA SER A 128 -2.74 8.08 -5.49
C SER A 128 -2.65 6.60 -5.11
N LYS A 129 -3.55 6.11 -4.25
CA LYS A 129 -3.69 4.68 -3.92
C LYS A 129 -4.40 3.94 -5.06
N ARG A 130 -3.87 4.04 -6.29
CA ARG A 130 -4.39 3.35 -7.48
C ARG A 130 -4.35 1.83 -7.35
N GLU A 131 -3.53 1.29 -6.45
CA GLU A 131 -3.55 -0.14 -6.11
C GLU A 131 -4.88 -0.58 -5.50
N PHE A 132 -5.58 0.32 -4.79
CA PHE A 132 -6.83 0.03 -4.08
C PHE A 132 -8.07 0.53 -4.83
N CYS A 133 -7.91 1.57 -5.64
CA CYS A 133 -8.92 2.03 -6.59
C CYS A 133 -8.78 1.15 -7.84
N GLY A 134 -9.74 0.26 -8.12
CA GLY A 134 -9.67 -0.63 -9.30
C GLY A 134 -9.16 0.15 -10.50
N ALA A 135 -7.95 -0.21 -10.99
CA ALA A 135 -7.32 0.57 -12.03
C ALA A 135 -8.28 0.61 -13.23
N LYS A 136 -8.37 1.77 -13.91
CA LYS A 136 -9.27 1.90 -15.06
C LYS A 136 -8.96 0.79 -16.06
N GLY A 137 -9.92 -0.11 -16.29
CA GLY A 137 -9.77 -1.27 -17.18
C GLY A 137 -9.13 -2.51 -16.58
N LYS A 138 -8.85 -2.55 -15.27
CA LYS A 138 -8.48 -3.79 -14.57
C LYS A 138 -9.62 -4.26 -13.69
N SER A 139 -10.02 -5.51 -13.89
CA SER A 139 -10.95 -6.20 -12.99
C SER A 139 -10.36 -6.28 -11.59
N ARG A 140 -11.25 -6.37 -10.60
CA ARG A 140 -10.87 -6.68 -9.21
C ARG A 140 -10.90 -8.18 -8.94
N LEU A 141 -11.28 -8.98 -9.94
CA LEU A 141 -11.31 -10.43 -9.89
C LEU A 141 -9.95 -11.00 -10.31
N ASP A 142 -9.71 -12.25 -9.96
CA ASP A 142 -8.59 -13.02 -10.47
C ASP A 142 -8.76 -13.22 -11.98
N GLU A 143 -7.66 -13.24 -12.74
CA GLU A 143 -7.68 -13.40 -14.20
C GLU A 143 -8.41 -14.69 -14.62
N SER A 144 -8.26 -15.76 -13.84
CA SER A 144 -8.94 -17.04 -14.08
C SER A 144 -10.46 -16.90 -14.00
N VAL A 145 -10.95 -16.06 -13.09
CA VAL A 145 -12.39 -15.80 -12.92
C VAL A 145 -12.90 -14.90 -14.04
N ASP A 146 -12.13 -13.89 -14.46
CA ASP A 146 -12.48 -13.05 -15.60
C ASP A 146 -12.61 -13.87 -16.89
N THR A 147 -11.71 -14.83 -17.13
CA THR A 147 -11.80 -15.74 -18.30
C THR A 147 -13.11 -16.51 -18.30
N VAL A 148 -13.46 -17.16 -17.18
CA VAL A 148 -14.72 -17.90 -17.06
C VAL A 148 -15.94 -17.02 -17.30
N ILE A 149 -15.94 -15.79 -16.76
CA ILE A 149 -17.03 -14.85 -16.96
C ILE A 149 -17.15 -14.46 -18.44
N ASN A 150 -16.04 -14.13 -19.10
CA ASN A 150 -16.05 -13.74 -20.51
C ASN A 150 -16.54 -14.89 -21.40
N ASP A 151 -16.07 -16.12 -21.16
CA ASP A 151 -16.51 -17.30 -21.91
C ASP A 151 -18.03 -17.51 -21.79
N VAL A 152 -18.58 -17.40 -20.57
CA VAL A 152 -20.02 -17.55 -20.34
C VAL A 152 -20.83 -16.40 -20.95
N ILE A 153 -20.30 -15.17 -20.92
CA ILE A 153 -20.93 -14.02 -21.58
C ILE A 153 -20.98 -14.22 -23.10
N GLU A 154 -19.89 -14.67 -23.72
CA GLU A 154 -19.85 -14.94 -25.16
C GLU A 154 -20.82 -16.06 -25.55
N GLU A 155 -20.90 -17.12 -24.75
CA GLU A 155 -21.70 -18.31 -25.03
C GLU A 155 -23.20 -18.11 -24.78
N TYR A 156 -23.58 -17.41 -23.71
CA TYR A 156 -24.97 -17.33 -23.24
C TYR A 156 -25.57 -15.92 -23.24
N TYR A 157 -24.78 -14.86 -23.12
CA TYR A 157 -25.32 -13.49 -23.09
C TYR A 157 -25.30 -12.82 -24.47
N LEU A 158 -24.20 -12.95 -25.21
CA LEU A 158 -24.01 -12.37 -26.54
C LEU A 158 -24.57 -13.24 -27.67
N ASN A 159 -25.07 -14.43 -27.34
CA ASN A 159 -25.75 -15.33 -28.25
C ASN A 159 -27.16 -14.80 -28.59
N LYS A 160 -27.68 -15.13 -29.78
CA LYS A 160 -29.01 -14.70 -30.24
C LYS A 160 -30.15 -15.19 -29.34
N GLN A 161 -29.92 -16.27 -28.60
CA GLN A 161 -30.82 -16.75 -27.55
C GLN A 161 -30.56 -15.93 -26.28
N GLN A 162 -31.53 -15.10 -25.88
CA GLN A 162 -31.45 -14.30 -24.67
C GLN A 162 -31.72 -15.17 -23.43
N TYR A 163 -30.66 -15.78 -22.88
CA TYR A 163 -30.77 -16.57 -21.66
C TYR A 163 -31.01 -15.67 -20.42
N PRO A 164 -31.76 -16.14 -19.41
CA PRO A 164 -31.97 -15.37 -18.19
C PRO A 164 -30.65 -15.15 -17.43
N LEU A 165 -30.45 -13.94 -16.89
CA LEU A 165 -29.25 -13.58 -16.11
C LEU A 165 -28.96 -14.55 -14.96
N GLN A 166 -30.00 -15.10 -14.33
CA GLN A 166 -29.86 -16.09 -13.27
C GLN A 166 -29.16 -17.36 -13.77
N MET A 167 -29.58 -17.87 -14.93
CA MET A 167 -28.99 -19.06 -15.54
C MET A 167 -27.53 -18.82 -15.93
N ILE A 168 -27.24 -17.65 -16.49
CA ILE A 168 -25.87 -17.22 -16.84
C ILE A 168 -24.98 -17.20 -15.59
N TYR A 169 -25.48 -16.65 -14.48
CA TYR A 169 -24.75 -16.64 -13.21
C TYR A 169 -24.53 -18.04 -12.66
N ASP A 170 -25.55 -18.90 -12.69
CA ASP A 170 -25.43 -20.28 -12.19
C ASP A 170 -24.39 -21.07 -13.01
N GLU A 171 -24.28 -20.80 -14.31
CA GLU A 171 -23.24 -21.37 -15.18
C GLU A 171 -21.85 -20.84 -14.85
N ILE A 172 -21.69 -19.54 -14.57
CA ILE A 172 -20.42 -18.96 -14.07
C ILE A 172 -20.00 -19.66 -12.79
N VAL A 173 -20.91 -19.84 -11.83
CA VAL A 173 -20.64 -20.52 -10.56
C VAL A 173 -20.23 -21.97 -10.79
N TYR A 174 -20.95 -22.70 -11.65
CA TYR A 174 -20.66 -24.08 -11.99
C TYR A 174 -19.26 -24.24 -12.60
N LYS A 175 -18.92 -23.43 -13.62
CA LYS A 175 -17.59 -23.45 -14.25
C LYS A 175 -16.49 -23.07 -13.25
N CYS A 176 -16.72 -22.09 -12.37
CA CYS A 176 -15.77 -21.73 -11.32
C CYS A 176 -15.51 -22.88 -10.34
N ILE A 177 -16.56 -23.58 -9.91
CA ILE A 177 -16.44 -24.73 -8.99
C ILE A 177 -15.67 -25.88 -9.67
N ASN A 178 -15.97 -26.19 -10.92
CA ASN A 178 -15.27 -27.24 -11.67
C ASN A 178 -13.78 -26.95 -11.87
N LEU A 179 -13.41 -25.68 -11.98
CA LEU A 179 -12.02 -25.22 -12.06
C LEU A 179 -11.38 -25.00 -10.68
N ASN A 180 -12.10 -25.28 -9.60
CA ASN A 180 -11.66 -25.11 -8.22
C ASN A 180 -11.23 -23.67 -7.88
N ILE A 181 -11.85 -22.67 -8.54
CA ILE A 181 -11.64 -21.24 -8.32
C ILE A 181 -12.82 -20.62 -7.58
N LYS A 182 -12.55 -19.55 -6.81
CA LYS A 182 -13.59 -18.88 -6.01
C LYS A 182 -14.53 -18.09 -6.92
N ALA A 183 -15.80 -18.50 -6.94
CA ALA A 183 -16.84 -17.84 -7.72
C ALA A 183 -17.07 -16.37 -7.29
N PRO A 184 -17.44 -15.48 -8.23
CA PRO A 184 -17.78 -14.10 -7.92
C PRO A 184 -19.05 -14.02 -7.08
N THR A 185 -19.16 -13.01 -6.22
CA THR A 185 -20.36 -12.79 -5.41
C THR A 185 -21.45 -12.14 -6.25
N LYS A 186 -22.68 -12.66 -6.19
CA LYS A 186 -23.84 -11.99 -6.79
C LYS A 186 -24.15 -10.70 -6.03
N ASN A 187 -24.08 -9.56 -6.73
CA ASN A 187 -24.71 -8.33 -6.24
C ASN A 187 -26.22 -8.50 -6.38
N MET A 188 -26.94 -8.57 -5.26
CA MET A 188 -28.39 -8.48 -5.26
C MET A 188 -28.77 -7.00 -5.19
N GLU A 189 -29.13 -6.41 -6.32
CA GLU A 189 -29.90 -5.16 -6.41
C GLU A 189 -31.23 -5.44 -7.11
#